data_AF-A0A1A8XTR2-F1
#
_entry.id   AF-A0A1A8XTR2-F1
#
_cell.length_a   1.000
_cell.length_b   1.000
_cell.length_c   1.000
_cell.angle_alpha   90.00
_cell.angle_beta   90.00
_cell.angle_gamma   90.00
#
_symmetry.space_group_name_H-M   'P 1'
#
loop_
_entity.id
_entity.type
_entity.pdbx_description
1 polymer ?
#
loop_
_entity_poly.entity_id
_entity_poly.type
_entity_poly.pdbx_seq_one_letter_code
_entity_poly.pdbx_strand_id
1 'polypeptide(L)'
;MTARPSKTIVGAAHQQLTLAWWAQRSDYELVVSGVVWQECTAGDPEAARRRLAALDGLSVLVRKRSLPILNPVPPDHLHTRGASRRRGNR
;
A
#
# COMPACT_ATOMS: atom_id res chain seq x y z
N MET A 1 13.52 14.09 -7.67
CA MET A 1 14.76 14.38 -6.90
C MET A 1 15.97 13.54 -7.31
N THR A 2 15.85 12.26 -7.69
CA THR A 2 17.01 11.38 -7.97
C THR A 2 17.32 11.13 -9.44
N ALA A 3 16.46 11.60 -10.35
CA ALA A 3 16.69 11.50 -11.79
C ALA A 3 17.97 12.25 -12.18
N ARG A 4 18.69 11.71 -13.17
CA ARG A 4 19.82 12.42 -13.78
C ARG A 4 19.32 13.73 -14.39
N PRO A 5 20.11 14.82 -14.34
CA PRO A 5 19.76 16.07 -15.00
C PRO A 5 19.37 15.84 -16.47
N SER A 6 18.25 16.42 -16.87
CA SER A 6 17.79 16.35 -18.25
C SER A 6 18.77 17.08 -19.17
N LYS A 7 18.96 16.54 -20.39
CA LYS A 7 19.73 17.19 -21.45
C LYS A 7 18.89 18.15 -22.30
N THR A 8 17.58 18.19 -22.07
CA THR A 8 16.64 19.08 -22.79
C THR A 8 16.15 20.19 -21.87
N ILE A 9 15.93 21.38 -22.44
CA ILE A 9 15.43 22.56 -21.70
C ILE A 9 14.08 22.24 -21.04
N VAL A 10 13.14 21.65 -21.79
CA VAL A 10 11.81 21.29 -21.25
C VAL A 10 11.92 20.28 -20.11
N GLY A 11 12.74 19.24 -20.27
CA GLY A 11 12.92 18.25 -19.21
C GLY A 11 13.61 18.83 -17.98
N ALA A 12 14.57 19.75 -18.16
CA ALA A 12 15.22 20.44 -17.06
C ALA A 12 14.23 21.35 -16.32
N ALA A 13 13.35 22.06 -17.05
CA ALA A 13 12.29 22.87 -16.46
C ALA A 13 11.33 22.04 -15.60
N HIS A 14 10.86 20.88 -16.09
CA HIS A 14 10.01 19.98 -15.30
C HIS A 14 10.72 19.43 -14.06
N GLN A 15 12.01 19.07 -14.17
CA GLN A 15 12.81 18.63 -13.03
C GLN A 15 12.93 19.73 -11.99
N GLN A 16 13.18 20.98 -12.41
CA GLN A 16 13.26 22.12 -11.51
C GLN A 16 11.92 22.42 -10.83
N LEU A 17 10.81 22.37 -11.55
CA LEU A 17 9.48 22.54 -10.96
C LEU A 17 9.19 21.46 -9.90
N THR A 18 9.56 20.20 -10.21
CA THR A 18 9.45 19.09 -9.25
C THR A 18 10.27 19.38 -7.99
N LEU A 19 11.52 19.86 -8.13
CA LEU A 19 12.36 20.19 -6.98
C LEU A 19 11.80 21.36 -6.17
N ALA A 20 11.33 22.42 -6.84
CA ALA A 20 10.76 23.58 -6.19
C ALA A 20 9.51 23.23 -5.37
N TRP A 21 8.61 22.42 -5.92
CA TRP A 21 7.44 21.94 -5.18
C TRP A 21 7.85 21.08 -3.96
N TRP A 22 8.80 20.16 -4.14
CA TRP A 22 9.28 19.33 -3.03
C TRP A 22 9.94 20.14 -1.89
N ALA A 23 10.47 21.33 -2.18
CA ALA A 23 10.99 22.23 -1.14
C ALA A 23 9.88 22.84 -0.26
N GLN A 24 8.66 22.96 -0.79
CA GLN A 24 7.48 23.52 -0.10
C GLN A 24 6.61 22.43 0.56
N ARG A 25 7.08 21.18 0.54
CA ARG A 25 6.30 20.02 0.99
C ARG A 25 5.85 20.06 2.46
N SER A 26 6.55 20.83 3.29
CA SER A 26 6.24 21.00 4.71
C SER A 26 4.87 21.62 4.96
N ASP A 27 4.33 22.31 3.96
CA ASP A 27 3.05 23.01 4.05
C ASP A 27 1.85 22.06 3.89
N TYR A 28 2.11 20.76 3.68
CA TYR A 28 1.12 19.74 3.40
C TYR A 28 1.32 18.49 4.26
N GLU A 29 0.21 17.84 4.60
CA GLU A 29 0.26 16.48 5.15
C GLU A 29 0.50 15.48 4.02
N LEU A 30 1.76 15.07 3.86
CA LEU A 30 2.15 14.12 2.84
C LEU A 30 2.02 12.68 3.32
N VAL A 31 1.45 11.85 2.45
CA VAL A 31 1.30 10.41 2.65
C VAL A 31 1.83 9.67 1.44
N VAL A 32 2.38 8.48 1.66
CA VAL A 32 2.90 7.60 0.59
C VAL A 32 2.24 6.24 0.65
N SER A 33 1.94 5.62 -0.48
CA SER A 33 1.40 4.26 -0.47
C SER A 33 2.49 3.24 -0.13
N GLY A 34 2.10 2.12 0.48
CA GLY A 34 3.05 1.02 0.72
C GLY A 34 3.70 0.49 -0.57
N VAL A 35 3.03 0.55 -1.72
CA VAL A 35 3.59 0.12 -3.01
C VAL A 35 4.69 1.09 -3.48
N VAL A 36 4.44 2.41 -3.41
CA VAL A 36 5.44 3.42 -3.79
C VAL A 36 6.67 3.34 -2.89
N TRP A 37 6.49 3.04 -1.60
CA TRP A 37 7.61 2.78 -0.69
C TRP A 37 8.48 1.61 -1.18
N GLN A 38 7.88 0.47 -1.56
CA GLN A 38 8.61 -0.68 -2.10
C GLN A 38 9.30 -0.36 -3.44
N GLU A 39 8.67 0.40 -4.32
CA GLU A 39 9.30 0.81 -5.59
C GLU A 39 10.50 1.75 -5.36
N CYS A 40 10.43 2.56 -4.30
CA CYS A 40 11.49 3.47 -3.91
C CYS A 40 12.73 2.75 -3.35
N THR A 41 12.58 1.53 -2.82
CA THR A 41 13.69 0.72 -2.30
C THR A 41 14.41 -0.08 -3.40
N ALA A 42 13.76 -0.32 -4.54
CA ALA A 42 14.29 -1.13 -5.64
C ALA A 42 15.21 -0.35 -6.59
N GLY A 43 16.10 -1.05 -7.32
CA GLY A 43 16.95 -0.46 -8.36
C GLY A 43 18.34 -0.02 -7.87
N ASP A 44 18.87 1.07 -8.44
CA ASP A 44 20.19 1.61 -8.07
C ASP A 44 20.25 1.99 -6.58
N PRO A 45 21.23 1.47 -5.80
CA PRO A 45 21.28 1.67 -4.35
C PRO A 45 21.35 3.14 -3.92
N GLU A 46 22.13 3.96 -4.62
CA GLU A 46 22.25 5.39 -4.30
C GLU A 46 21.00 6.18 -4.63
N ALA A 47 20.31 5.83 -5.72
CA ALA A 47 19.01 6.40 -6.04
C ALA A 47 17.91 5.93 -5.08
N ALA A 48 17.95 4.68 -4.63
CA ALA A 48 17.04 4.16 -3.61
C ALA A 48 17.22 4.86 -2.27
N ARG A 49 18.47 4.99 -1.79
CA ARG A 49 18.80 5.70 -0.55
C ARG A 49 18.30 7.15 -0.56
N ARG A 50 18.50 7.86 -1.67
CA ARG A 50 18.01 9.24 -1.81
C ARG A 50 16.48 9.35 -1.87
N ARG A 51 15.79 8.39 -2.48
CA ARG A 51 14.31 8.33 -2.47
C ARG A 51 13.79 8.06 -1.06
N LEU A 52 14.37 7.09 -0.35
CA LEU A 52 14.01 6.78 1.03
C LEU A 52 14.22 7.96 1.97
N ALA A 53 15.33 8.68 1.84
CA ALA A 53 15.56 9.91 2.62
C ALA A 53 14.51 11.01 2.36
N ALA A 54 13.99 11.10 1.13
CA ALA A 54 12.92 12.06 0.80
C ALA A 54 11.55 11.65 1.35
N LEU A 55 11.33 10.35 1.57
CA LEU A 55 10.11 9.81 2.18
C LEU A 55 10.18 9.73 3.71
N ASP A 56 11.33 10.05 4.31
CA ASP A 56 11.50 10.00 5.75
C ASP A 56 10.52 10.96 6.45
N GLY A 57 9.89 10.46 7.52
CA GLY A 57 8.83 11.16 8.25
C GLY A 57 7.46 11.20 7.56
N LEU A 58 7.29 10.63 6.36
CA LEU A 58 5.97 10.56 5.70
C LEU A 58 5.15 9.37 6.18
N SER A 59 3.85 9.58 6.37
CA SER A 59 2.92 8.51 6.76
C SER A 59 2.68 7.53 5.61
N VAL A 60 2.87 6.23 5.87
CA VAL A 60 2.59 5.18 4.88
C VAL A 60 1.13 4.75 4.96
N LEU A 61 0.39 4.92 3.85
CA LEU A 61 -0.98 4.44 3.73
C LEU A 61 -1.02 2.91 3.72
N VAL A 62 -1.60 2.35 4.78
CA VAL A 62 -1.91 0.92 4.86
C VAL A 62 -3.16 0.65 4.06
N ARG A 63 -3.03 -0.10 2.96
CA ARG A 63 -4.18 -0.60 2.22
C ARG A 63 -4.96 -1.56 3.10
N LYS A 64 -6.11 -1.13 3.63
CA LYS A 64 -7.08 -2.07 4.22
C LYS A 64 -7.60 -2.95 3.09
N ARG A 65 -7.45 -4.29 3.20
CA ARG A 65 -8.20 -5.21 2.34
C ARG A 65 -9.68 -4.92 2.59
N SER A 66 -10.44 -4.62 1.55
CA SER A 66 -11.89 -4.68 1.64
C SER A 66 -12.24 -6.08 2.14
N LEU A 67 -13.02 -6.17 3.21
CA LEU A 67 -13.55 -7.46 3.65
C LEU A 67 -14.29 -8.08 2.46
N PRO A 68 -14.12 -9.39 2.19
CA PRO A 68 -15.02 -10.03 1.25
C PRO A 68 -16.42 -9.74 1.77
N ILE A 69 -17.27 -9.19 0.90
CA ILE A 69 -18.70 -9.11 1.12
C ILE A 69 -19.13 -10.53 1.49
N LEU A 70 -19.26 -10.82 2.79
CA LEU A 70 -19.93 -12.01 3.24
C LEU A 70 -21.36 -11.78 2.78
N ASN A 71 -21.75 -12.47 1.71
CA ASN A 71 -23.17 -12.78 1.58
C ASN A 71 -23.57 -13.41 2.92
N PRO A 72 -24.61 -12.89 3.60
CA PRO A 72 -25.06 -13.51 4.82
C PRO A 72 -25.35 -14.97 4.48
N VAL A 73 -24.66 -15.88 5.18
CA VAL A 73 -24.99 -17.31 5.12
C VAL A 73 -26.44 -17.40 5.59
N PRO A 74 -27.38 -17.84 4.74
CA PRO A 74 -28.76 -17.99 5.18
C PRO A 74 -28.78 -18.99 6.34
N PRO A 75 -29.59 -18.76 7.39
CA PRO A 75 -29.62 -19.62 8.55
C PRO A 75 -29.97 -21.05 8.11
N ASP A 76 -29.08 -21.98 8.50
CA ASP A 76 -29.18 -23.41 8.27
C ASP A 76 -30.61 -23.94 8.43
N HIS A 77 -31.05 -24.73 7.46
CA HIS A 77 -32.25 -25.55 7.56
C HIS A 77 -32.03 -26.68 8.58
N LEU A 78 -32.26 -26.38 9.86
CA LEU A 78 -32.34 -27.37 10.92
C LEU A 78 -33.61 -28.22 10.82
N HIS A 79 -33.70 -29.16 9.88
CA HIS A 79 -34.62 -30.31 9.91
C HIS A 79 -34.02 -31.40 9.00
N THR A 80 -33.74 -32.65 9.35
CA THR A 80 -34.06 -33.51 10.50
C THR A 80 -33.10 -34.71 10.36
N ARG A 81 -32.14 -34.92 11.26
CA ARG A 81 -31.55 -36.25 11.43
C ARG A 81 -32.30 -36.92 12.57
N GLY A 82 -33.18 -37.85 12.20
CA GLY A 82 -33.84 -38.75 13.14
C GLY A 82 -32.81 -39.42 14.06
N ALA A 83 -33.00 -39.15 15.36
CA ALA A 83 -32.96 -40.09 16.47
C ALA A 83 -32.32 -41.47 16.17
N SER A 84 -31.24 -41.83 16.87
CA SER A 84 -31.31 -42.68 18.09
C SER A 84 -30.93 -44.14 17.74
N ARG A 85 -30.10 -44.91 18.46
CA ARG A 85 -29.28 -44.74 19.67
C ARG A 85 -28.54 -46.08 19.82
N ARG A 86 -27.23 -46.05 20.04
CA ARG A 86 -26.48 -47.25 20.48
C ARG A 86 -26.93 -47.63 21.91
N ARG A 87 -27.31 -48.89 22.10
CA ARG A 87 -27.19 -49.71 23.31
C ARG A 87 -26.60 -51.03 22.81
N GLY A 88 -25.60 -51.68 23.38
CA GLY A 88 -24.91 -51.57 24.65
C GLY A 88 -24.41 -52.98 24.96
N ASN A 89 -23.11 -53.11 25.18
CA ASN A 89 -22.40 -54.10 26.00
C ASN A 89 -23.00 -55.53 26.17
N ARG A 90 -22.30 -56.53 25.62
CA ARG A 90 -21.84 -57.74 26.32
C ARG A 90 -20.79 -58.46 25.47
#